data_AF-A0A5J4NVS8-F1
#
_entry.id   AF-A0A5J4NVS8-F1
#
_cell.length_a   1.000
_cell.length_b   1.000
_cell.length_c   1.000
_cell.angle_alpha   90.00
_cell.angle_beta   90.00
_cell.angle_gamma   90.00
#
_symmetry.space_group_name_H-M   'P 1'
#
loop_
_entity.id
_entity.type
_entity.pdbx_description
1 polymer ?
#
loop_
_entity_poly.entity_id
_entity_poly.type
_entity_poly.pdbx_seq_one_letter_code
_entity_poly.pdbx_strand_id
1 'polypeptide(L)'
;MAHTSEEMSTTDPSLDWGSSFVNPLTQLQLLQAATETRCADSLCQETERWNELTNRLQQRMIQDEEEIDGLLDRLADIKRNIKEMHASISHLRSRRDELRKAQNEILQNPDTSDETTFSDEFLSSKLTNISETVHQFERLFGIRLQRTTSDSLQLLFHGCSGSAAPDIVCSCTLRHNKAGRFQAVKCNPPVPDFERLVNHLNLTGDMRSFVILIRHRFCRYFELAAAVSSKVN
;
A
#
# COMPACT_ATOMS: atom_id res chain seq x y z
N MET A 1 -4.21 -48.02 -15.79
CA MET A 1 -5.13 -49.17 -15.87
C MET A 1 -6.37 -48.75 -16.63
N ALA A 2 -6.44 -49.11 -17.91
CA ALA A 2 -7.65 -49.38 -18.68
C ALA A 2 -7.15 -49.77 -20.09
N HIS A 3 -7.04 -51.08 -20.31
CA HIS A 3 -6.73 -51.68 -21.59
C HIS A 3 -8.02 -51.79 -22.39
N THR A 4 -8.03 -51.27 -23.62
CA THR A 4 -9.02 -51.62 -24.64
C THR A 4 -8.26 -52.03 -25.89
N SER A 5 -8.25 -53.34 -26.10
CA SER A 5 -7.75 -54.02 -27.29
C SER A 5 -8.81 -53.90 -28.39
N GLU A 6 -8.42 -53.42 -29.57
CA GLU A 6 -9.28 -53.35 -30.75
C GLU A 6 -8.62 -54.14 -31.88
N GLU A 7 -9.44 -54.99 -32.51
CA GLU A 7 -9.06 -56.09 -33.38
C GLU A 7 -8.51 -55.61 -34.73
N MET A 8 -7.29 -56.03 -35.05
CA MET A 8 -6.73 -55.96 -36.40
C MET A 8 -7.35 -57.05 -37.28
N SER A 9 -8.34 -56.67 -38.10
CA SER A 9 -8.83 -57.48 -39.22
C SER A 9 -8.08 -57.08 -40.49
N THR A 10 -7.09 -57.88 -40.87
CA THR A 10 -6.37 -57.78 -42.14
C THR A 10 -7.14 -58.53 -43.22
N THR A 11 -7.97 -57.82 -43.98
CA THR A 11 -8.55 -58.29 -45.23
C THR A 11 -7.70 -57.77 -46.40
N ASP A 12 -6.92 -58.67 -47.01
CA ASP A 12 -6.20 -58.42 -48.25
C ASP A 12 -7.18 -58.19 -49.41
N PRO A 13 -7.13 -57.05 -50.13
CA PRO A 13 -7.85 -56.90 -51.37
C PRO A 13 -7.03 -57.53 -52.51
N SER A 14 -7.58 -58.64 -53.03
CA SER A 14 -7.28 -59.21 -54.33
C SER A 14 -7.08 -58.13 -55.41
N LEU A 15 -5.84 -57.96 -55.86
CA LEU A 15 -5.46 -57.16 -57.02
C LEU A 15 -6.00 -57.81 -58.30
N ASP A 16 -7.20 -57.39 -58.70
CA ASP A 16 -7.76 -57.63 -60.02
C ASP A 16 -7.03 -56.75 -61.04
N TRP A 17 -6.13 -57.36 -61.82
CA TRP A 17 -5.42 -56.71 -62.94
C TRP A 17 -6.26 -56.74 -64.24
N GLY A 18 -7.58 -56.86 -64.12
CA GLY A 18 -8.54 -56.81 -65.21
C GLY A 18 -8.71 -55.41 -65.82
N SER A 19 -7.77 -55.06 -66.71
CA SER A 19 -8.01 -54.31 -67.96
C SER A 19 -9.23 -53.35 -67.98
N SER A 20 -9.06 -52.16 -67.42
CA SER A 20 -9.77 -50.97 -67.89
C SER A 20 -8.73 -49.99 -68.41
N PHE A 21 -8.49 -50.01 -69.72
CA PHE A 21 -7.87 -48.88 -70.42
C PHE A 21 -8.83 -47.69 -70.30
N VAL A 22 -8.74 -46.98 -69.18
CA VAL A 22 -9.44 -45.72 -68.99
C VAL A 22 -8.88 -44.77 -70.03
N ASN A 23 -9.77 -44.21 -70.85
CA ASN A 23 -9.42 -43.26 -71.88
C ASN A 23 -8.53 -42.15 -71.26
N PRO A 24 -7.34 -41.87 -71.80
CA PRO A 24 -6.44 -40.86 -71.23
C PRO A 24 -7.11 -39.47 -71.14
N LEU A 25 -8.13 -39.21 -71.97
CA LEU A 25 -8.95 -38.00 -71.88
C LEU A 25 -9.79 -37.95 -70.59
N THR A 26 -10.39 -39.07 -70.15
CA THR A 26 -11.15 -39.10 -68.89
C THR A 26 -10.24 -39.06 -67.66
N GLN A 27 -9.02 -39.60 -67.72
CA GLN A 27 -8.04 -39.42 -66.63
C GLN A 27 -7.59 -37.96 -66.50
N LEU A 28 -7.38 -37.25 -67.62
CA LEU A 28 -7.06 -35.82 -67.61
C LEU A 28 -8.21 -34.97 -67.05
N GLN A 29 -9.46 -35.28 -67.42
CA GLN A 29 -10.64 -34.58 -66.90
C GLN A 29 -10.83 -34.80 -65.39
N LEU A 30 -10.59 -36.02 -64.89
CA LEU A 30 -10.64 -36.31 -63.46
C LEU A 30 -9.52 -35.61 -62.68
N LEU A 31 -8.31 -35.52 -63.23
CA LEU A 31 -7.21 -34.78 -62.64
C LEU A 31 -7.49 -33.27 -62.59
N GLN A 32 -8.06 -32.70 -63.67
CA GLN A 32 -8.47 -31.28 -63.69
C GLN A 32 -9.54 -30.99 -62.65
N ALA A 33 -10.61 -31.80 -62.60
CA ALA A 33 -11.67 -31.67 -61.60
C ALA A 33 -11.14 -31.82 -60.16
N ALA A 34 -10.18 -32.74 -59.92
CA ALA A 34 -9.54 -32.92 -58.62
C ALA A 34 -8.63 -31.73 -58.25
N THR A 35 -7.95 -31.11 -59.21
CA THR A 35 -7.16 -29.89 -58.95
C THR A 35 -8.04 -28.67 -58.68
N GLU A 36 -9.18 -28.55 -59.36
CA GLU A 36 -10.14 -27.46 -59.17
C GLU A 36 -10.84 -27.56 -57.81
N THR A 37 -11.29 -28.76 -57.41
CA THR A 37 -11.86 -28.99 -56.06
C THR A 37 -10.84 -28.74 -54.96
N ARG A 38 -9.60 -29.21 -55.11
CA ARG A 38 -8.53 -28.98 -54.12
C ARG A 38 -8.15 -27.49 -54.01
N CYS A 39 -8.26 -26.73 -55.12
CA CYS A 39 -8.03 -25.29 -55.13
C CYS A 39 -9.18 -24.52 -54.45
N ALA A 40 -10.44 -24.91 -54.71
CA ALA A 40 -11.62 -24.33 -54.08
C ALA A 40 -11.63 -24.57 -52.56
N ASP A 41 -11.29 -25.77 -52.10
CA ASP A 41 -11.21 -26.10 -50.67
C ASP A 41 -10.13 -25.28 -49.95
N SER A 42 -8.97 -25.07 -50.61
CA SER A 42 -7.89 -24.24 -50.06
C SER A 42 -8.31 -22.77 -49.90
N LEU A 43 -9.03 -22.22 -50.87
CA LEU A 43 -9.54 -20.84 -50.82
C LEU A 43 -10.65 -20.66 -49.77
N CYS A 44 -11.53 -21.66 -49.60
CA CYS A 44 -12.52 -21.66 -48.53
C CYS A 44 -11.86 -21.67 -47.14
N GLN A 45 -10.87 -22.54 -46.91
CA GLN A 45 -10.15 -22.59 -45.63
C GLN A 45 -9.41 -21.29 -45.32
N GLU A 46 -8.82 -20.65 -46.33
CA GLU A 46 -8.14 -19.37 -46.15
C GLU A 46 -9.16 -18.25 -45.82
N THR A 47 -10.30 -18.22 -46.50
CA THR A 47 -11.38 -17.27 -46.24
C THR A 47 -11.95 -17.44 -44.82
N GLU A 48 -12.15 -18.67 -44.36
CA GLU A 48 -12.61 -18.97 -42.99
C GLU A 48 -11.60 -18.48 -41.94
N ARG A 49 -10.30 -18.70 -42.17
CA ARG A 49 -9.23 -18.19 -41.28
C ARG A 49 -9.23 -16.66 -41.22
N TRP A 50 -9.40 -15.99 -42.36
CA TRP A 50 -9.48 -14.53 -42.42
C TRP A 50 -10.73 -14.00 -41.69
N ASN A 51 -11.86 -14.67 -41.84
CA ASN A 51 -13.09 -14.32 -41.13
C ASN A 51 -12.92 -14.51 -39.61
N GLU A 52 -12.31 -15.62 -39.17
CA GLU A 52 -12.05 -15.86 -37.76
C GLU A 52 -11.10 -14.80 -37.17
N LEU A 53 -10.02 -14.46 -37.88
CA LEU A 53 -9.08 -13.42 -37.45
C LEU A 53 -9.77 -12.05 -37.36
N THR A 54 -10.61 -11.72 -38.34
CA THR A 54 -11.37 -10.47 -38.37
C THR A 54 -12.34 -10.39 -37.19
N ASN A 55 -13.08 -11.47 -36.91
CA ASN A 55 -13.98 -11.54 -35.77
C ASN A 55 -13.23 -11.39 -34.43
N ARG A 56 -12.06 -12.04 -34.29
CA ARG A 56 -11.21 -11.90 -33.09
C ARG A 56 -10.64 -10.49 -32.90
N LEU A 57 -10.39 -9.77 -33.99
CA LEU A 57 -9.96 -8.37 -33.94
C LEU A 57 -11.13 -7.46 -33.56
N GLN A 58 -12.31 -7.65 -34.17
CA GLN A 58 -13.51 -6.90 -33.83
C GLN A 58 -13.90 -7.09 -32.35
N GLN A 59 -13.85 -8.32 -31.85
CA GLN A 59 -14.16 -8.60 -30.44
C GLN A 59 -13.19 -7.92 -29.48
N ARG A 60 -11.89 -7.87 -29.83
CA ARG A 60 -10.90 -7.12 -29.04
C ARG A 60 -11.14 -5.62 -29.08
N MET A 61 -11.47 -5.07 -30.25
CA MET A 61 -11.80 -3.64 -30.35
C MET A 61 -12.99 -3.26 -29.49
N ILE A 62 -14.04 -4.09 -29.44
CA ILE A 62 -15.21 -3.86 -28.58
C ILE A 62 -14.81 -3.90 -27.09
N GLN A 63 -13.99 -4.88 -26.69
CA GLN A 63 -13.50 -4.97 -25.31
C GLN A 63 -12.64 -3.77 -24.90
N ASP A 64 -11.75 -3.33 -25.80
CA ASP A 64 -10.91 -2.16 -25.56
C ASP A 64 -11.76 -0.87 -25.48
N GLU A 65 -12.81 -0.75 -26.29
CA GLU A 65 -13.76 0.37 -26.25
C GLU A 65 -14.52 0.41 -24.91
N GLU A 66 -15.04 -0.74 -24.45
CA GLU A 66 -15.68 -0.87 -23.14
C GLU A 66 -14.73 -0.54 -21.98
N GLU A 67 -13.45 -0.94 -22.07
CA GLU A 67 -12.44 -0.62 -21.06
C GLU A 67 -12.14 0.89 -21.03
N ILE A 68 -12.00 1.51 -22.22
CA ILE A 68 -11.78 2.96 -22.34
C ILE A 68 -12.95 3.74 -21.74
N ASP A 69 -14.19 3.35 -22.04
CA ASP A 69 -15.38 3.99 -21.46
C ASP A 69 -15.41 3.86 -19.93
N GLY A 70 -15.09 2.67 -19.40
CA GLY A 70 -14.98 2.46 -17.97
C GLY A 70 -13.88 3.31 -17.30
N LEU A 71 -12.77 3.58 -18.00
CA LEU A 71 -11.72 4.47 -17.52
C LEU A 71 -12.15 5.95 -17.57
N LEU A 72 -12.90 6.36 -18.61
CA LEU A 72 -13.43 7.71 -18.73
C LEU A 72 -14.42 8.05 -17.62
N ASP A 73 -15.31 7.10 -17.26
CA ASP A 73 -16.25 7.27 -16.15
C ASP A 73 -15.52 7.43 -14.81
N ARG A 74 -14.51 6.59 -14.55
CA ARG A 74 -13.67 6.71 -13.34
C ARG A 74 -12.95 8.05 -13.28
N LEU A 75 -12.44 8.55 -14.41
CA LEU A 75 -11.80 9.87 -14.47
C LEU A 75 -12.80 11.00 -14.17
N ALA A 76 -14.04 10.89 -14.65
CA ALA A 76 -15.10 11.85 -14.35
C ALA A 76 -15.44 11.88 -12.86
N ASP A 77 -15.51 10.71 -12.21
CA ASP A 77 -15.74 10.58 -10.77
C ASP A 77 -14.60 11.16 -9.94
N ILE A 78 -13.35 10.83 -10.28
CA ILE A 78 -12.16 11.39 -9.62
C ILE A 78 -12.17 12.92 -9.74
N LYS A 79 -12.48 13.45 -10.92
CA LYS A 79 -12.56 14.91 -11.15
C LYS A 79 -13.66 15.56 -10.30
N ARG A 80 -14.80 14.90 -10.10
CA ARG A 80 -15.87 15.38 -9.21
C ARG A 80 -15.40 15.42 -7.76
N ASN A 81 -14.79 14.34 -7.28
CA ASN A 81 -14.27 14.24 -5.91
C ASN A 81 -13.19 15.30 -5.62
N ILE A 82 -12.29 15.58 -6.58
CA ILE A 82 -11.30 16.64 -6.44
C ILE A 82 -11.96 18.01 -6.25
N LYS A 83 -13.02 18.32 -7.01
CA LYS A 83 -13.75 19.59 -6.86
C LYS A 83 -14.43 19.70 -5.49
N GLU A 84 -15.06 18.62 -5.02
CA GLU A 84 -15.71 18.59 -3.70
C GLU A 84 -14.69 18.77 -2.57
N MET A 85 -13.56 18.07 -2.63
CA MET A 85 -12.47 18.25 -1.66
C MET A 85 -11.92 19.67 -1.68
N HIS A 86 -11.77 20.27 -2.87
CA HIS A 86 -11.29 21.64 -2.98
C HIS A 86 -12.28 22.64 -2.36
N ALA A 87 -13.59 22.45 -2.57
CA ALA A 87 -14.62 23.26 -1.92
C ALA A 87 -14.60 23.09 -0.39
N SER A 88 -14.45 21.87 0.11
CA SER A 88 -14.32 21.57 1.54
C SER A 88 -13.09 22.25 2.16
N ILE A 89 -11.93 22.16 1.51
CA ILE A 89 -10.70 22.83 1.94
C ILE A 89 -10.90 24.35 1.99
N SER A 90 -11.54 24.93 0.97
CA SER A 90 -11.84 26.37 0.95
C SER A 90 -12.73 26.78 2.11
N HIS A 91 -13.81 26.02 2.38
CA HIS A 91 -14.71 26.27 3.50
C HIS A 91 -13.99 26.19 4.86
N LEU A 92 -13.15 25.16 5.06
CA LEU A 92 -12.37 25.01 6.29
C LEU A 92 -11.34 26.14 6.49
N ARG A 93 -10.74 26.63 5.40
CA ARG A 93 -9.84 27.79 5.45
C ARG A 93 -10.58 29.07 5.87
N SER A 94 -11.74 29.35 5.27
CA SER A 94 -12.58 30.48 5.66
C SER A 94 -12.96 30.41 7.14
N ARG A 95 -13.43 29.24 7.61
CA ARG A 95 -13.80 29.03 9.01
C ARG A 95 -12.61 29.20 9.98
N ARG A 96 -11.43 28.71 9.61
CA ARG A 96 -10.20 28.93 10.38
C ARG A 96 -9.87 30.42 10.47
N ASP A 97 -10.00 31.15 9.37
CA ASP A 97 -9.67 32.57 9.31
C ASP A 97 -10.68 33.41 10.10
N GLU A 98 -11.96 33.04 10.10
CA GLU A 98 -13.01 33.60 10.98
C GLU A 98 -12.68 33.38 12.46
N LEU A 99 -12.36 32.13 12.85
CA LEU A 99 -11.98 31.82 14.23
C LEU A 99 -10.73 32.58 14.67
N ARG A 100 -9.76 32.75 13.76
CA ARG A 100 -8.55 33.52 14.04
C ARG A 100 -8.83 35.02 14.20
N LYS A 101 -9.77 35.57 13.41
CA LYS A 101 -10.24 36.95 13.60
C LYS A 101 -10.94 37.11 14.94
N ALA A 102 -11.87 36.23 15.28
CA ALA A 102 -12.56 36.25 16.58
C ALA A 102 -11.57 36.14 17.76
N GLN A 103 -10.57 35.27 17.66
CA GLN A 103 -9.51 35.17 18.66
C GLN A 103 -8.68 36.47 18.78
N ASN A 104 -8.35 37.10 17.66
CA ASN A 104 -7.62 38.38 17.66
C ASN A 104 -8.47 39.52 18.23
N GLU A 105 -9.78 39.54 17.97
CA GLU A 105 -10.71 40.53 18.54
C GLU A 105 -10.80 40.39 20.07
N ILE A 106 -10.84 39.16 20.59
CA ILE A 106 -10.76 38.88 22.04
C ILE A 106 -9.42 39.37 22.63
N LEU A 107 -8.31 39.18 21.91
CA LEU A 107 -6.98 39.61 22.36
C LEU A 107 -6.78 41.14 22.31
N GLN A 108 -7.47 41.84 21.39
CA GLN A 108 -7.31 43.29 21.20
C GLN A 108 -8.27 44.13 22.06
N ASN A 109 -9.39 43.55 22.54
CA ASN A 109 -10.32 44.20 23.45
C ASN A 109 -10.39 43.47 24.81
N PRO A 110 -9.34 43.53 25.64
CA PRO A 110 -9.36 42.92 26.97
C PRO A 110 -10.36 43.58 27.93
N ASP A 111 -10.86 44.78 27.61
CA ASP A 111 -11.72 45.59 28.50
C ASP A 111 -13.22 45.23 28.44
N THR A 112 -13.62 44.22 27.65
CA THR A 112 -15.04 43.76 27.60
C THR A 112 -15.27 42.34 28.11
N SER A 113 -14.23 41.64 28.58
CA SER A 113 -14.43 40.46 29.40
C SER A 113 -14.42 40.88 30.87
N ASP A 114 -15.61 40.91 31.48
CA ASP A 114 -15.78 40.64 32.90
C ASP A 114 -14.74 39.60 33.34
N GLU A 115 -14.06 39.90 34.45
CA GLU A 115 -13.14 39.04 35.21
C GLU A 115 -13.27 37.54 34.89
N THR A 116 -12.57 37.08 33.85
CA THR A 116 -12.24 35.67 33.67
C THR A 116 -10.75 35.47 33.94
N THR A 117 -10.25 36.16 34.96
CA THR A 117 -9.27 35.56 35.85
C THR A 117 -9.90 34.27 36.37
N PHE A 118 -9.65 33.17 35.66
CA PHE A 118 -9.82 31.85 36.25
C PHE A 118 -9.14 31.91 37.61
N SER A 119 -9.89 31.64 38.68
CA SER A 119 -9.34 31.53 40.03
C SER A 119 -8.05 30.71 39.96
N ASP A 120 -6.99 31.13 40.66
CA ASP A 120 -5.75 30.35 40.78
C ASP A 120 -6.04 28.90 41.22
N GLU A 121 -7.15 28.66 41.92
CA GLU A 121 -7.66 27.34 42.26
C GLU A 121 -8.13 26.54 41.04
N PHE A 122 -8.76 27.18 40.05
CA PHE A 122 -9.17 26.54 38.81
C PHE A 122 -7.96 26.18 37.94
N LEU A 123 -6.98 27.11 37.83
CA LEU A 123 -5.75 26.85 37.08
C LEU A 123 -4.91 25.75 37.75
N SER A 124 -4.77 25.79 39.07
CA SER A 124 -4.06 24.74 39.81
C SER A 124 -4.77 23.39 39.72
N SER A 125 -6.09 23.33 39.89
CA SER A 125 -6.89 22.10 39.73
C SER A 125 -6.77 21.53 38.31
N LYS A 126 -6.79 22.37 37.28
CA LYS A 126 -6.62 21.92 35.90
C LYS A 126 -5.19 21.40 35.66
N LEU A 127 -4.18 22.06 36.22
CA LEU A 127 -2.80 21.62 36.11
C LEU A 127 -2.55 20.30 36.85
N THR A 128 -3.13 20.11 38.04
CA THR A 128 -3.05 18.84 38.77
C THR A 128 -3.73 17.74 37.98
N ASN A 129 -4.92 17.98 37.44
CA ASN A 129 -5.64 17.00 36.61
C ASN A 129 -4.83 16.60 35.36
N ILE A 130 -4.19 17.57 34.68
CA ILE A 130 -3.31 17.28 33.54
C ILE A 130 -2.09 16.46 34.00
N SER A 131 -1.46 16.85 35.11
CA SER A 131 -0.29 16.16 35.66
C SER A 131 -0.62 14.71 36.03
N GLU A 132 -1.76 14.48 36.69
CA GLU A 132 -2.24 13.13 37.03
C GLU A 132 -2.52 12.31 35.79
N THR A 133 -3.20 12.89 34.80
CA THR A 133 -3.51 12.21 33.52
C THR A 133 -2.22 11.83 32.79
N VAL A 134 -1.25 12.75 32.71
CA VAL A 134 0.08 12.47 32.13
C VAL A 134 0.75 11.33 32.89
N HIS A 135 0.76 11.37 34.22
CA HIS A 135 1.39 10.34 35.04
C HIS A 135 0.73 8.96 34.87
N GLN A 136 -0.60 8.91 34.73
CA GLN A 136 -1.32 7.67 34.41
C GLN A 136 -0.89 7.11 33.06
N PHE A 137 -0.77 7.94 32.02
CA PHE A 137 -0.29 7.51 30.72
C PHE A 137 1.17 7.08 30.74
N GLU A 138 2.04 7.79 31.47
CA GLU A 138 3.43 7.39 31.65
C GLU A 138 3.55 6.00 32.27
N ARG A 139 2.70 5.70 33.27
CA ARG A 139 2.65 4.39 33.92
C ARG A 139 2.08 3.31 33.00
N LEU A 140 0.98 3.59 32.30
CA LEU A 140 0.31 2.63 31.41
C LEU A 140 1.17 2.27 30.20
N PHE A 141 1.76 3.26 29.56
CA PHE A 141 2.61 3.05 28.40
C PHE A 141 4.04 2.72 28.79
N GLY A 142 4.47 2.99 30.02
CA GLY A 142 5.88 2.87 30.39
C GLY A 142 6.77 3.82 29.61
N ILE A 143 6.25 4.98 29.18
CA ILE A 143 6.99 5.98 28.40
C ILE A 143 6.88 7.32 29.09
N ARG A 144 8.01 7.97 29.34
CA ARG A 144 8.09 9.31 29.92
C ARG A 144 8.76 10.27 28.95
N LEU A 145 8.15 11.43 28.75
CA LEU A 145 8.68 12.47 27.88
C LEU A 145 9.26 13.59 28.74
N GLN A 146 10.51 13.95 28.48
CA GLN A 146 11.18 15.01 29.22
C GLN A 146 11.81 16.00 28.25
N ARG A 147 11.51 17.30 28.44
CA ARG A 147 12.26 18.36 27.77
C ARG A 147 13.54 18.58 28.57
N THR A 148 14.67 18.44 27.90
CA THR A 148 16.00 18.71 28.46
C THR A 148 16.31 20.21 28.42
N THR A 149 17.28 20.64 29.21
CA THR A 149 17.73 22.04 29.26
C THR A 149 18.28 22.55 27.92
N SER A 150 18.76 21.65 27.05
CA SER A 150 19.26 21.96 25.71
C SER A 150 18.17 21.95 24.63
N ASP A 151 16.92 22.26 24.99
CA ASP A 151 15.75 22.24 24.11
C ASP A 151 15.59 20.96 23.28
N SER A 152 16.00 19.83 23.87
CA SER A 152 15.90 18.52 23.24
C SER A 152 14.84 17.70 23.95
N LEU A 153 14.05 16.94 23.19
CA LEU A 153 13.04 16.03 23.69
C LEU A 153 13.68 14.66 23.96
N GLN A 154 13.67 14.23 25.22
CA GLN A 154 14.11 12.90 25.61
C GLN A 154 12.88 12.01 25.88
N LEU A 155 12.88 10.84 25.26
CA LEU A 155 11.88 9.80 25.47
C LEU A 155 12.53 8.71 26.30
N LEU A 156 11.94 8.38 27.44
CA LEU A 156 12.39 7.35 28.37
C LEU A 156 11.41 6.18 28.31
N PHE A 157 11.90 4.98 28.01
CA PHE A 157 11.11 3.78 27.85
C PHE A 157 11.47 2.79 28.97
N HIS A 158 10.46 2.44 29.76
CA HIS A 158 10.53 1.50 30.87
C HIS A 158 10.01 0.12 30.43
N GLY A 159 10.49 -0.94 31.09
CA GLY A 159 10.02 -2.31 30.86
C GLY A 159 10.45 -2.92 29.52
N CYS A 160 11.46 -2.37 28.84
CA CYS A 160 11.98 -2.93 27.58
C CYS A 160 12.91 -4.14 27.82
N SER A 161 13.52 -4.24 29.00
CA SER A 161 14.47 -5.27 29.41
C SER A 161 13.82 -6.55 29.97
N GLY A 162 12.49 -6.60 30.04
CA GLY A 162 11.77 -7.73 30.62
C GLY A 162 11.99 -7.91 32.12
N SER A 163 11.75 -9.12 32.63
CA SER A 163 11.85 -9.44 34.06
C SER A 163 13.29 -9.55 34.59
N ALA A 164 14.27 -9.72 33.70
CA ALA A 164 15.66 -9.92 34.08
C ALA A 164 16.30 -8.66 34.67
N ALA A 165 15.86 -7.47 34.23
CA ALA A 165 16.41 -6.20 34.70
C ALA A 165 15.37 -5.06 34.58
N PRO A 166 14.29 -5.08 35.38
CA PRO A 166 13.14 -4.18 35.21
C PRO A 166 13.48 -2.69 35.39
N ASP A 167 14.57 -2.39 36.10
CA ASP A 167 15.01 -1.02 36.39
C ASP A 167 15.77 -0.36 35.23
N ILE A 168 16.10 -1.11 34.16
CA ILE A 168 16.80 -0.55 33.02
C ILE A 168 15.85 0.33 32.20
N VAL A 169 16.22 1.61 32.07
CA VAL A 169 15.50 2.59 31.26
C VAL A 169 16.21 2.78 29.93
N CYS A 170 15.49 2.52 28.84
CA CYS A 170 15.97 2.85 27.50
C CYS A 170 15.63 4.30 27.20
N SER A 171 16.44 4.98 26.40
CA SER A 171 16.18 6.38 26.07
C SER A 171 16.60 6.72 24.66
N CYS A 172 15.84 7.61 24.04
CA CYS A 172 16.29 8.31 22.83
C CYS A 172 16.05 9.81 22.98
N THR A 173 16.92 10.60 22.37
CA THR A 173 16.89 12.07 22.43
C THR A 173 16.80 12.62 21.02
N LEU A 174 15.80 13.47 20.82
CA LEU A 174 15.54 14.22 19.60
C LEU A 174 15.76 15.70 19.88
N ARG A 175 16.39 16.42 18.96
CA ARG A 175 16.48 17.88 18.99
C ARG A 175 15.58 18.46 17.93
N HIS A 176 14.77 19.45 18.28
CA HIS A 176 13.96 20.16 17.30
C HIS A 176 14.80 21.29 16.70
N ASN A 177 14.98 21.29 15.38
CA ASN A 177 15.79 22.31 14.71
C ASN A 177 14.95 23.54 14.29
N LYS A 178 15.63 24.61 13.86
CA LYS A 178 14.98 25.84 13.40
C LYS A 178 14.11 25.65 12.14
N ALA A 179 14.34 24.57 11.39
CA ALA A 179 13.58 24.21 10.19
C ALA A 179 12.31 23.38 10.51
N GLY A 180 11.97 23.18 11.79
CA GLY A 180 10.79 22.42 12.19
C GLY A 180 10.95 20.91 12.04
N ARG A 181 12.18 20.40 12.03
CA ARG A 181 12.49 18.97 11.89
C ARG A 181 13.20 18.43 13.13
N PHE A 182 12.98 17.15 13.41
CA PHE A 182 13.69 16.42 14.46
C PHE A 182 15.08 15.98 13.98
N GLN A 183 16.07 16.10 14.84
CA GLN A 183 17.42 15.59 14.66
C GLN A 183 17.71 14.51 15.70
N ALA A 184 18.27 13.38 15.27
CA ALA A 184 18.76 12.34 16.16
C ALA A 184 19.95 12.85 16.99
N VAL A 185 19.88 12.74 18.31
CA VAL A 185 20.98 13.17 19.21
C VAL A 185 21.66 11.98 19.85
N LYS A 186 20.90 11.16 20.58
CA LYS A 186 21.42 10.00 21.33
C LYS A 186 20.36 8.92 21.41
N CYS A 187 20.79 7.67 21.41
CA CYS A 187 19.93 6.51 21.64
C CYS A 187 20.69 5.52 22.52
N ASN A 188 20.08 5.06 23.61
CA ASN A 188 20.65 4.11 24.54
C ASN A 188 19.59 3.09 24.98
N PRO A 189 19.74 1.79 24.70
CA PRO A 189 20.85 1.17 23.95
C PRO A 189 20.92 1.66 22.48
N PRO A 190 22.06 1.49 21.79
CA PRO A 190 22.20 1.97 20.41
C PRO A 190 21.28 1.20 19.46
N VAL A 191 20.56 1.94 18.62
CA VAL A 191 19.67 1.38 17.58
C VAL A 191 20.30 1.68 16.21
N PRO A 192 20.71 0.65 15.42
CA PRO A 192 21.45 0.86 14.17
C PRO A 192 20.73 1.74 13.13
N ASP A 193 19.40 1.65 13.06
CA ASP A 193 18.56 2.39 12.13
C ASP A 193 17.93 3.65 12.74
N PHE A 194 18.45 4.16 13.86
CA PHE A 194 17.85 5.29 14.59
C PHE A 194 17.69 6.55 13.73
N GLU A 195 18.73 6.96 13.00
CA GLU A 195 18.66 8.13 12.13
C GLU A 195 17.62 7.96 11.01
N ARG A 196 17.51 6.75 10.45
CA ARG A 196 16.51 6.43 9.43
C ARG A 196 15.08 6.54 9.98
N LEU A 197 14.86 6.11 11.23
CA LEU A 197 13.56 6.25 11.89
C LEU A 197 13.22 7.73 12.14
N VAL A 198 14.20 8.55 12.53
CA VAL A 198 13.99 10.00 12.69
C VAL A 198 13.72 10.69 11.34
N ASN A 199 14.41 10.28 10.28
CA ASN A 199 14.13 10.77 8.92
C ASN A 199 12.72 10.39 8.48
N HIS A 200 12.27 9.16 8.77
CA HIS A 200 10.90 8.75 8.48
C HIS A 200 9.87 9.57 9.28
N LEU A 201 10.12 9.82 10.57
CA LEU A 201 9.29 10.71 11.40
C LEU A 201 9.17 12.11 10.79
N ASN A 202 10.27 12.67 10.28
CA ASN A 202 10.24 13.99 9.62
C ASN A 202 9.45 13.99 8.30
N LEU A 203 9.39 12.85 7.60
CA LEU A 203 8.65 12.72 6.35
C LEU A 203 7.15 12.53 6.58
N THR A 204 6.77 11.71 7.58
CA THR A 204 5.37 11.36 7.82
C THR A 204 4.69 12.21 8.89
N GLY A 205 5.46 12.82 9.79
CA GLY A 205 4.93 13.46 11.00
C GLY A 205 4.35 12.48 12.03
N ASP A 206 4.49 11.17 11.82
CA ASP A 206 3.85 10.15 12.64
C ASP A 206 4.71 9.77 13.87
N MET A 207 4.52 10.54 14.95
CA MET A 207 5.18 10.29 16.24
C MET A 207 4.76 8.95 16.85
N ARG A 208 3.52 8.51 16.63
CA ARG A 208 3.00 7.24 17.19
C ARG A 208 3.78 6.07 16.61
N SER A 209 3.89 5.99 15.29
CA SER A 209 4.62 4.91 14.62
C SER A 209 6.11 4.93 14.99
N PHE A 210 6.71 6.12 15.09
CA PHE A 210 8.10 6.25 15.55
C PHE A 210 8.32 5.66 16.95
N VAL A 211 7.47 6.01 17.92
CA VAL A 211 7.55 5.51 19.31
C VAL A 211 7.41 4.00 19.37
N ILE A 212 6.46 3.42 18.62
CA ILE A 212 6.22 1.97 18.56
C ILE A 212 7.47 1.25 18.02
N LEU A 213 8.02 1.73 16.90
CA LEU A 213 9.17 1.11 16.25
C LEU A 213 10.41 1.16 17.16
N ILE A 214 10.69 2.30 17.78
CA ILE A 214 11.82 2.45 18.71
C ILE A 214 11.70 1.50 19.89
N ARG A 215 10.51 1.42 20.51
CA ARG A 215 10.29 0.49 21.62
C ARG A 215 10.54 -0.95 21.21
N HIS A 216 10.04 -1.35 20.04
CA HIS A 216 10.27 -2.69 19.52
C HIS A 216 11.76 -2.98 19.32
N ARG A 217 12.54 -2.00 18.84
CA ARG A 217 14.01 -2.12 18.72
C ARG A 217 14.67 -2.30 20.09
N PHE A 218 14.23 -1.57 21.12
CA PHE A 218 14.75 -1.74 22.47
C PHE A 218 14.42 -3.12 23.06
N CYS A 219 13.18 -3.59 22.95
CA CYS A 219 12.83 -4.94 23.42
C CYS A 219 13.69 -6.00 22.72
N ARG A 220 13.83 -5.89 21.38
CA ARG A 220 14.63 -6.82 20.59
C ARG A 220 16.10 -6.83 20.99
N TYR A 221 16.67 -5.67 21.36
CA TYR A 221 18.04 -5.58 21.85
C TYR A 221 18.27 -6.47 23.08
N PHE A 222 17.37 -6.42 24.07
CA PHE A 222 17.50 -7.23 25.29
C PHE A 222 17.20 -8.72 25.04
N GLU A 223 16.26 -9.05 24.16
CA GLU A 223 16.03 -10.43 23.74
C GLU A 223 17.30 -11.07 23.15
N LEU A 224 17.98 -10.34 22.26
CA LEU A 224 19.22 -10.80 21.65
C LEU A 224 20.36 -10.89 22.66
N ALA A 225 20.50 -9.90 23.55
CA ALA A 225 21.51 -9.92 24.60
C ALA A 225 21.34 -11.11 25.57
N ALA A 226 20.09 -11.44 25.91
CA ALA A 226 19.77 -12.62 26.73
C ALA A 226 20.10 -13.92 26.00
N ALA A 227 19.75 -14.03 24.71
CA ALA A 227 20.00 -15.22 23.89
C ALA A 227 21.49 -15.47 23.61
N VAL A 228 22.32 -14.41 23.60
CA VAL A 228 23.78 -14.56 23.51
C VAL A 228 24.35 -15.01 24.85
N SER A 229 23.93 -14.38 25.94
CA SER A 229 24.39 -14.73 27.30
C SER A 229 24.08 -16.20 27.67
N SER A 230 22.94 -16.75 27.21
CA SER A 230 22.57 -18.14 27.48
C SER A 230 23.34 -19.19 26.66
N LYS A 231 24.06 -18.79 25.60
CA LYS A 231 24.88 -19.69 24.77
C LYS A 231 26.35 -19.73 25.20
N VAL A 232 26.77 -18.77 26.02
CA VAL A 232 28.16 -18.64 26.50
C VAL A 232 28.37 -19.37 27.83
N ASN A 233 27.28 -19.73 28.52
CA ASN A 233 27.27 -20.62 29.69
C ASN A 233 26.93 -22.05 29.28
#